data_AF-A0A178DXP8-F1
#
_entry.id   AF-A0A178DXP8-F1
#
_cell.length_a   1.000
_cell.length_b   1.000
_cell.length_c   1.000
_cell.angle_alpha   90.00
_cell.angle_beta   90.00
_cell.angle_gamma   90.00
#
_symmetry.space_group_name_H-M   'P 1'
#
loop_
_entity.id
_entity.type
_entity.pdbx_description
1 polymer ?
#
loop_
_entity_poly.entity_id
_entity_poly.type
_entity_poly.pdbx_seq_one_letter_code
_entity_poly.pdbx_strand_id
1 'polypeptide(L)'
;MASPSDNQNDTVLILDEPATDTASSSGPSLEIDLIKQSDERDSAFGDNQSSYTMSATSSVFNFRYENGRRYHAYAEGKYPVPNDEVEADRLDLQHHAFRLTLDGRLYRAPIPKDVQSVLDVGCGTGIWSIEFADDHPSARVLGTDLSPIQPAQVPPNCEFLIDDCEQEWIFHSPFDYIHTRAMVAAVKDWNRFFEQAYTNLKPGGYLECQEIAFPIRCMDPGVTAENSVLVRWSELFIEAAGKMGLDGTGPRHFTPKLREAGFVNVNVKTYKWPVGKWAKGAKFKLLGRFVYEDLMDWLPSSSLGLFTRVLKWTREEVEVFLAECRTEAKRKDRHYYAEVFFWYARRPEDTGSSNYSHEPVHDEEVLESDEEERGQHSTDPIPSTTQTQSIPTTTDATHASVEQLAAVALDDDTNQDKEQPKTSKDTSRNTG
;
A
#
# COMPACT_ATOMS: atom_id res chain seq x y z
N MET A 1 -42.79 -54.18 -2.10
CA MET A 1 -44.15 -54.73 -2.32
C MET A 1 -45.11 -53.56 -2.48
N ALA A 2 -46.20 -53.74 -3.25
CA ALA A 2 -47.42 -52.94 -3.26
C ALA A 2 -47.33 -51.40 -3.10
N SER A 3 -47.48 -50.69 -4.23
CA SER A 3 -48.35 -49.48 -4.34
C SER A 3 -49.84 -49.90 -4.13
N PRO A 4 -50.87 -49.01 -4.06
CA PRO A 4 -51.15 -47.94 -5.04
C PRO A 4 -51.91 -46.68 -4.52
N SER A 5 -52.30 -45.81 -5.47
CA SER A 5 -53.60 -45.08 -5.58
C SER A 5 -54.04 -44.02 -4.55
N ASP A 6 -54.81 -42.97 -4.90
CA ASP A 6 -54.94 -42.22 -6.18
C ASP A 6 -55.84 -40.97 -5.98
N ASN A 7 -55.91 -40.13 -7.02
CA ASN A 7 -57.05 -39.30 -7.45
C ASN A 7 -57.42 -37.96 -6.77
N GLN A 8 -58.27 -37.22 -7.50
CA GLN A 8 -58.55 -35.77 -7.44
C GLN A 8 -60.00 -35.46 -6.99
N ASN A 9 -60.30 -34.20 -6.65
CA ASN A 9 -61.57 -33.52 -7.02
C ASN A 9 -61.62 -32.01 -6.68
N ASP A 10 -61.55 -31.16 -7.70
CA ASP A 10 -62.57 -30.18 -8.11
C ASP A 10 -63.50 -29.41 -7.11
N THR A 11 -63.44 -28.07 -7.26
CA THR A 11 -64.59 -27.19 -7.63
C THR A 11 -65.27 -26.21 -6.61
N VAL A 12 -64.79 -24.96 -6.64
CA VAL A 12 -65.45 -23.60 -6.76
C VAL A 12 -66.56 -23.11 -5.77
N LEU A 13 -66.69 -21.76 -5.67
CA LEU A 13 -67.76 -20.89 -5.08
C LEU A 13 -67.56 -20.57 -3.57
N ILE A 14 -67.88 -19.39 -3.00
CA ILE A 14 -68.49 -18.08 -3.42
C ILE A 14 -68.19 -17.02 -2.30
N LEU A 15 -68.25 -15.67 -2.36
CA LEU A 15 -68.56 -14.53 -3.29
C LEU A 15 -67.48 -13.42 -2.98
N ASP A 16 -67.51 -12.09 -3.22
CA ASP A 16 -68.45 -11.06 -3.76
C ASP A 16 -67.66 -9.78 -4.22
N GLU A 17 -68.35 -8.73 -4.73
CA GLU A 17 -67.87 -7.33 -4.96
C GLU A 17 -68.99 -6.32 -4.52
N PRO A 18 -68.90 -4.95 -4.51
CA PRO A 18 -68.37 -4.07 -5.59
C PRO A 18 -67.80 -2.65 -5.23
N ALA A 19 -67.28 -1.94 -6.26
CA ALA A 19 -67.30 -0.47 -6.53
C ALA A 19 -66.85 0.58 -5.45
N THR A 20 -66.08 1.63 -5.78
CA THR A 20 -66.43 2.73 -6.71
C THR A 20 -65.22 3.58 -7.16
N ASP A 21 -65.36 4.27 -8.30
CA ASP A 21 -64.40 5.25 -8.87
C ASP A 21 -64.45 6.64 -8.20
N THR A 22 -63.31 7.34 -8.08
CA THR A 22 -63.12 8.74 -8.58
C THR A 22 -61.72 9.36 -8.36
N ALA A 23 -61.06 9.72 -9.48
CA ALA A 23 -60.26 10.93 -9.74
C ALA A 23 -59.18 11.48 -8.74
N SER A 24 -57.91 11.21 -9.08
CA SER A 24 -56.81 12.19 -9.27
C SER A 24 -56.44 13.22 -8.18
N SER A 25 -55.24 13.09 -7.58
CA SER A 25 -54.17 14.12 -7.68
C SER A 25 -52.79 13.67 -7.15
N SER A 26 -51.73 14.04 -7.87
CA SER A 26 -50.35 14.37 -7.41
C SER A 26 -49.59 13.45 -6.42
N GLY A 27 -48.56 12.75 -6.92
CA GLY A 27 -47.43 12.27 -6.10
C GLY A 27 -46.74 11.01 -6.64
N PRO A 28 -45.65 11.11 -7.42
CA PRO A 28 -44.90 9.92 -7.85
C PRO A 28 -44.03 9.38 -6.69
N SER A 29 -44.41 8.21 -6.17
CA SER A 29 -43.48 7.37 -5.39
C SER A 29 -42.45 6.78 -6.35
N LEU A 30 -41.16 6.86 -6.01
CA LEU A 30 -40.07 6.28 -6.81
C LEU A 30 -39.84 4.83 -6.38
N GLU A 31 -40.54 3.90 -7.02
CA GLU A 31 -40.25 2.47 -6.91
C GLU A 31 -39.12 2.06 -7.88
N ILE A 32 -38.31 1.09 -7.47
CA ILE A 32 -37.10 0.68 -8.18
C ILE A 32 -37.47 -0.20 -9.38
N ASP A 33 -37.11 0.23 -10.58
CA ASP A 33 -37.40 -0.50 -11.81
C ASP A 33 -36.53 -1.78 -11.90
N LEU A 34 -37.18 -2.94 -11.77
CA LEU A 34 -36.52 -4.24 -11.85
C LEU A 34 -36.18 -4.53 -13.32
N ILE A 35 -34.92 -4.27 -13.71
CA ILE A 35 -34.42 -4.44 -15.07
C ILE A 35 -34.74 -5.85 -15.59
N LYS A 36 -35.65 -5.90 -16.56
CA LYS A 36 -35.96 -7.11 -17.33
C LYS A 36 -34.79 -7.44 -18.24
N GLN A 37 -34.44 -8.73 -18.30
CA GLN A 37 -33.58 -9.24 -19.36
C GLN A 37 -34.33 -9.18 -20.70
N SER A 38 -33.77 -8.47 -21.68
CA SER A 38 -34.17 -8.59 -23.09
C SER A 38 -33.05 -8.13 -24.03
N ASP A 39 -32.39 -9.13 -24.61
CA ASP A 39 -31.90 -9.21 -25.99
C ASP A 39 -30.93 -8.16 -26.55
N GLU A 40 -29.69 -8.62 -26.71
CA GLU A 40 -28.76 -8.40 -27.83
C GLU A 40 -28.98 -7.18 -28.74
N ARG A 41 -28.02 -6.24 -28.69
CA ARG A 41 -27.66 -5.42 -29.86
C ARG A 41 -26.15 -5.35 -30.04
N ASP A 42 -25.77 -5.67 -31.27
CA ASP A 42 -24.44 -5.60 -31.88
C ASP A 42 -23.55 -4.46 -31.34
N SER A 43 -22.31 -4.81 -31.02
CA SER A 43 -21.22 -3.86 -30.71
C SER A 43 -19.89 -4.43 -31.23
N ALA A 44 -19.77 -4.53 -32.56
CA ALA A 44 -18.56 -4.93 -33.27
C ALA A 44 -17.36 -3.97 -33.06
N PHE A 45 -16.73 -4.01 -31.88
CA PHE A 45 -15.46 -3.35 -31.57
C PHE A 45 -14.51 -4.28 -30.80
N GLY A 46 -13.51 -4.80 -31.52
CA GLY A 46 -12.24 -5.25 -30.92
C GLY A 46 -12.32 -6.32 -29.85
N ASP A 47 -13.04 -7.42 -30.09
CA ASP A 47 -13.02 -8.55 -29.15
C ASP A 47 -11.64 -9.22 -29.13
N ASN A 48 -10.89 -8.88 -28.09
CA ASN A 48 -9.64 -9.53 -27.69
C ASN A 48 -9.71 -9.84 -26.18
N GLN A 49 -10.91 -10.16 -25.69
CA GLN A 49 -11.22 -10.36 -24.28
C GLN A 49 -10.64 -11.70 -23.79
N SER A 50 -9.86 -11.66 -22.72
CA SER A 50 -9.04 -12.82 -22.28
C SER A 50 -9.91 -13.98 -21.79
N SER A 51 -9.79 -15.15 -22.44
CA SER A 51 -10.60 -16.35 -22.19
C SER A 51 -10.38 -17.05 -20.84
N TYR A 52 -9.67 -16.41 -19.92
CA TYR A 52 -9.30 -16.92 -18.59
C TYR A 52 -9.66 -15.95 -17.46
N THR A 53 -9.98 -14.69 -17.76
CA THR A 53 -10.44 -13.70 -16.77
C THR A 53 -11.95 -13.78 -16.62
N MET A 54 -12.44 -14.19 -15.44
CA MET A 54 -13.86 -14.14 -15.10
C MET A 54 -14.19 -12.91 -14.27
N SER A 55 -15.37 -12.32 -14.47
CA SER A 55 -15.89 -11.27 -13.58
C SER A 55 -15.96 -11.77 -12.13
N ALA A 56 -15.56 -10.94 -11.18
CA ALA A 56 -15.56 -11.30 -9.76
C ALA A 56 -16.95 -11.78 -9.28
N THR A 57 -17.01 -12.99 -8.74
CA THR A 57 -18.26 -13.54 -8.18
C THR A 57 -18.58 -12.85 -6.86
N SER A 58 -19.87 -12.72 -6.53
CA SER A 58 -20.30 -12.11 -5.26
C SER A 58 -19.67 -12.78 -4.02
N SER A 59 -19.33 -14.07 -4.12
CA SER A 59 -18.63 -14.82 -3.09
C SER A 59 -17.21 -14.34 -2.77
N VAL A 60 -16.54 -13.59 -3.65
CA VAL A 60 -15.21 -13.00 -3.34
C VAL A 60 -15.33 -11.87 -2.33
N PHE A 61 -16.49 -11.17 -2.31
CA PHE A 61 -16.82 -10.10 -1.37
C PHE A 61 -17.41 -10.60 -0.03
N ASN A 62 -17.47 -11.92 0.20
CA ASN A 62 -17.95 -12.52 1.46
C ASN A 62 -16.88 -12.44 2.57
N PHE A 63 -16.39 -11.23 2.87
CA PHE A 63 -15.30 -10.99 3.81
C PHE A 63 -15.49 -11.66 5.18
N ARG A 64 -14.39 -12.10 5.78
CA ARG A 64 -14.36 -12.62 7.15
C ARG A 64 -14.14 -11.48 8.15
N TYR A 65 -14.58 -11.69 9.39
CA TYR A 65 -14.29 -10.80 10.50
C TYR A 65 -13.72 -11.59 11.67
N GLU A 66 -12.53 -11.22 12.13
CA GLU A 66 -11.85 -11.82 13.29
C GLU A 66 -11.21 -10.71 14.12
N ASN A 67 -11.25 -10.83 15.45
CA ASN A 67 -10.73 -9.81 16.38
C ASN A 67 -11.29 -8.37 16.21
N GLY A 68 -12.31 -8.18 15.38
CA GLY A 68 -12.88 -6.87 15.04
C GLY A 68 -12.26 -6.21 13.79
N ARG A 69 -11.38 -6.91 13.06
CA ARG A 69 -10.85 -6.51 11.74
C ARG A 69 -11.46 -7.36 10.63
N ARG A 70 -11.53 -6.82 9.42
CA ARG A 70 -12.00 -7.51 8.20
C ARG A 70 -10.82 -8.24 7.54
N TYR A 71 -11.06 -9.46 7.04
CA TYR A 71 -10.06 -10.28 6.35
C TYR A 71 -10.61 -10.82 5.02
N HIS A 72 -9.68 -11.07 4.09
CA HIS A 72 -9.95 -11.68 2.79
C HIS A 72 -10.67 -13.04 2.89
N ALA A 73 -11.57 -13.31 1.93
CA ALA A 73 -12.33 -14.56 1.85
C ALA A 73 -11.72 -15.59 0.89
N TYR A 74 -11.04 -15.11 -0.16
CA TYR A 74 -10.35 -15.93 -1.14
C TYR A 74 -9.03 -16.47 -0.59
N ALA A 75 -8.74 -17.76 -0.77
CA ALA A 75 -7.56 -18.43 -0.20
C ALA A 75 -7.42 -18.27 1.33
N GLU A 76 -8.51 -18.51 2.06
CA GLU A 76 -8.67 -18.40 3.53
C GLU A 76 -7.41 -18.82 4.32
N GLY A 77 -6.86 -17.88 5.10
CA GLY A 77 -5.70 -18.12 5.97
C GLY A 77 -4.31 -17.96 5.33
N LYS A 78 -4.19 -17.74 4.01
CA LYS A 78 -2.89 -17.49 3.35
C LYS A 78 -2.24 -16.17 3.75
N TYR A 79 -3.01 -15.11 3.95
CA TYR A 79 -2.52 -13.75 4.20
C TYR A 79 -2.91 -13.32 5.63
N PRO A 80 -1.97 -12.86 6.48
CA PRO A 80 -2.24 -12.65 7.90
C PRO A 80 -2.82 -11.28 8.25
N VAL A 81 -2.87 -10.35 7.29
CA VAL A 81 -3.21 -8.93 7.48
C VAL A 81 -4.70 -8.68 7.16
N PRO A 82 -5.37 -7.72 7.83
CA PRO A 82 -6.70 -7.22 7.46
C PRO A 82 -6.81 -6.66 6.03
N ASN A 83 -8.04 -6.40 5.61
CA ASN A 83 -8.39 -5.62 4.41
C ASN A 83 -9.64 -4.73 4.63
N ASP A 84 -9.75 -4.16 5.84
CA ASP A 84 -10.71 -3.09 6.17
C ASP A 84 -10.16 -1.70 5.81
N GLU A 85 -11.03 -0.71 5.93
CA GLU A 85 -10.79 0.70 5.61
C GLU A 85 -9.60 1.27 6.40
N VAL A 86 -9.40 0.83 7.65
CA VAL A 86 -8.23 1.20 8.48
C VAL A 86 -6.91 0.69 7.88
N GLU A 87 -6.93 -0.47 7.21
CA GLU A 87 -5.74 -0.96 6.50
C GLU A 87 -5.50 -0.21 5.19
N ALA A 88 -6.56 0.22 4.50
CA ALA A 88 -6.47 1.04 3.29
C ALA A 88 -5.86 2.43 3.60
N ASP A 89 -6.36 3.12 4.62
CA ASP A 89 -5.82 4.41 5.11
C ASP A 89 -4.32 4.28 5.45
N ARG A 90 -3.91 3.15 6.07
CA ARG A 90 -2.51 2.85 6.38
C ARG A 90 -1.66 2.61 5.13
N LEU A 91 -2.17 1.89 4.14
CA LEU A 91 -1.47 1.62 2.88
C LEU A 91 -1.21 2.90 2.08
N ASP A 92 -2.17 3.82 2.04
CA ASP A 92 -2.02 5.11 1.35
C ASP A 92 -1.02 6.03 2.08
N LEU A 93 -1.03 6.04 3.42
CA LEU A 93 0.02 6.69 4.23
C LEU A 93 1.41 6.10 3.94
N GLN A 94 1.52 4.77 3.85
CA GLN A 94 2.77 4.10 3.52
C GLN A 94 3.24 4.41 2.09
N HIS A 95 2.32 4.51 1.12
CA HIS A 95 2.62 5.00 -0.22
C HIS A 95 3.22 6.41 -0.19
N HIS A 96 2.70 7.33 0.63
CA HIS A 96 3.31 8.67 0.80
C HIS A 96 4.72 8.61 1.42
N ALA A 97 5.02 7.66 2.31
CA ALA A 97 6.39 7.44 2.80
C ALA A 97 7.36 6.96 1.70
N PHE A 98 6.90 6.07 0.80
CA PHE A 98 7.66 5.69 -0.40
C PHE A 98 7.87 6.88 -1.36
N ARG A 99 6.81 7.64 -1.69
CA ARG A 99 6.87 8.83 -2.55
C ARG A 99 7.85 9.88 -2.00
N LEU A 100 7.77 10.17 -0.70
CA LEU A 100 8.66 11.12 -0.03
C LEU A 100 10.12 10.64 -0.03
N THR A 101 10.35 9.32 0.10
CA THR A 101 11.71 8.75 0.02
C THR A 101 12.35 9.01 -1.35
N LEU A 102 11.57 8.93 -2.43
CA LEU A 102 12.02 9.13 -3.81
C LEU A 102 11.91 10.58 -4.34
N ASP A 103 11.61 11.54 -3.46
CA ASP A 103 11.44 12.97 -3.81
C ASP A 103 10.28 13.24 -4.78
N GLY A 104 9.13 12.60 -4.52
CA GLY A 104 7.91 12.77 -5.33
C GLY A 104 7.89 11.92 -6.60
N ARG A 105 8.64 10.82 -6.65
CA ARG A 105 8.63 9.83 -7.75
C ARG A 105 8.02 8.50 -7.29
N LEU A 106 7.49 7.73 -8.25
CA LEU A 106 6.92 6.41 -8.02
C LEU A 106 7.95 5.27 -7.98
N TYR A 107 9.04 5.40 -8.74
CA TYR A 107 10.00 4.32 -9.04
C TYR A 107 11.44 4.84 -9.21
N ARG A 108 12.41 3.93 -9.24
CA ARG A 108 13.84 4.20 -9.49
C ARG A 108 14.37 3.58 -10.79
N ALA A 109 13.70 2.58 -11.34
CA ALA A 109 14.10 1.91 -12.57
C ALA A 109 14.18 2.89 -13.75
N PRO A 110 15.25 2.83 -14.58
CA PRO A 110 15.40 3.69 -15.74
C PRO A 110 14.57 3.17 -16.92
N ILE A 111 13.24 3.14 -16.76
CA ILE A 111 12.30 2.70 -17.79
C ILE A 111 12.19 3.72 -18.93
N PRO A 112 11.85 3.28 -20.17
CA PRO A 112 11.57 4.19 -21.28
C PRO A 112 10.35 5.08 -20.99
N LYS A 113 10.33 6.31 -21.55
CA LYS A 113 9.18 7.23 -21.44
C LYS A 113 7.95 6.72 -22.19
N ASP A 114 8.17 5.87 -23.17
CA ASP A 114 7.21 5.20 -24.03
C ASP A 114 6.86 3.78 -23.56
N VAL A 115 6.98 3.50 -22.25
CA VAL A 115 6.47 2.28 -21.60
C VAL A 115 5.00 2.02 -22.02
N GLN A 116 4.66 0.77 -22.39
CA GLN A 116 3.35 0.43 -22.98
C GLN A 116 2.51 -0.53 -22.14
N SER A 117 3.14 -1.46 -21.41
CA SER A 117 2.45 -2.49 -20.60
C SER A 117 3.15 -2.62 -19.25
N VAL A 118 2.42 -2.36 -18.17
CA VAL A 118 2.94 -2.34 -16.79
C VAL A 118 2.10 -3.25 -15.89
N LEU A 119 2.76 -3.99 -14.99
CA LEU A 119 2.14 -4.81 -13.95
C LEU A 119 2.53 -4.29 -12.56
N ASP A 120 1.57 -4.11 -11.67
CA ASP A 120 1.77 -3.76 -10.26
C ASP A 120 1.27 -4.91 -9.37
N VAL A 121 2.19 -5.71 -8.83
CA VAL A 121 1.86 -6.98 -8.14
C VAL A 121 1.75 -6.74 -6.64
N GLY A 122 0.54 -6.96 -6.09
CA GLY A 122 0.20 -6.57 -4.71
C GLY A 122 -0.17 -5.10 -4.62
N CYS A 123 -1.00 -4.62 -5.55
CA CYS A 123 -1.31 -3.19 -5.71
C CYS A 123 -2.10 -2.58 -4.54
N GLY A 124 -2.65 -3.38 -3.61
CA GLY A 124 -3.34 -2.90 -2.41
C GLY A 124 -4.55 -2.04 -2.75
N THR A 125 -4.55 -0.77 -2.32
CA THR A 125 -5.58 0.24 -2.67
C THR A 125 -5.56 0.64 -4.15
N GLY A 126 -4.52 0.27 -4.90
CA GLY A 126 -4.32 0.65 -6.30
C GLY A 126 -3.70 2.04 -6.49
N ILE A 127 -3.40 2.79 -5.41
CA ILE A 127 -2.89 4.17 -5.47
C ILE A 127 -1.61 4.32 -6.31
N TRP A 128 -0.70 3.35 -6.27
CA TRP A 128 0.50 3.36 -7.12
C TRP A 128 0.16 3.17 -8.61
N SER A 129 -0.71 2.20 -8.91
CA SER A 129 -1.16 1.94 -10.28
C SER A 129 -1.87 3.15 -10.89
N ILE A 130 -2.69 3.85 -10.10
CA ILE A 130 -3.43 5.04 -10.50
C ILE A 130 -2.47 6.21 -10.79
N GLU A 131 -1.60 6.59 -9.84
CA GLU A 131 -0.60 7.65 -10.09
C GLU A 131 0.30 7.31 -11.28
N PHE A 132 0.69 6.04 -11.47
CA PHE A 132 1.51 5.63 -12.61
C PHE A 132 0.75 5.80 -13.94
N ALA A 133 -0.54 5.43 -13.98
CA ALA A 133 -1.38 5.54 -15.16
C ALA A 133 -1.63 6.99 -15.59
N ASP A 134 -1.76 7.91 -14.62
CA ASP A 134 -1.87 9.35 -14.86
C ASP A 134 -0.53 9.97 -15.33
N ASP A 135 0.61 9.56 -14.75
CA ASP A 135 1.96 9.96 -15.23
C ASP A 135 2.27 9.41 -16.64
N HIS A 136 1.68 8.26 -17.02
CA HIS A 136 1.97 7.53 -18.26
C HIS A 136 0.68 7.19 -19.06
N PRO A 137 -0.03 8.18 -19.62
CA PRO A 137 -1.32 7.98 -20.29
C PRO A 137 -1.27 7.16 -21.59
N SER A 138 -0.09 6.77 -22.07
CA SER A 138 0.10 5.81 -23.17
C SER A 138 0.30 4.36 -22.72
N ALA A 139 0.54 4.12 -21.43
CA ALA A 139 0.79 2.80 -20.88
C ALA A 139 -0.51 2.18 -20.37
N ARG A 140 -0.77 0.91 -20.69
CA ARG A 140 -1.75 0.11 -19.95
C ARG A 140 -1.11 -0.36 -18.65
N VAL A 141 -1.70 0.05 -17.52
CA VAL A 141 -1.32 -0.39 -16.18
C VAL A 141 -2.32 -1.45 -15.71
N LEU A 142 -1.80 -2.58 -15.25
CA LEU A 142 -2.58 -3.65 -14.64
C LEU A 142 -2.11 -3.83 -13.19
N GLY A 143 -2.97 -3.54 -12.22
CA GLY A 143 -2.73 -3.93 -10.82
C GLY A 143 -3.31 -5.32 -10.53
N THR A 144 -2.60 -6.12 -9.74
CA THR A 144 -3.13 -7.39 -9.20
C THR A 144 -3.10 -7.40 -7.68
N ASP A 145 -4.14 -7.97 -7.06
CA ASP A 145 -4.21 -8.17 -5.60
C ASP A 145 -5.13 -9.36 -5.24
N LEU A 146 -4.99 -9.90 -4.03
CA LEU A 146 -5.89 -10.90 -3.46
C LEU A 146 -7.25 -10.30 -3.04
N SER A 147 -7.32 -8.99 -2.82
CA SER A 147 -8.48 -8.27 -2.30
C SER A 147 -9.01 -7.23 -3.29
N PRO A 148 -10.30 -7.28 -3.68
CA PRO A 148 -10.93 -6.21 -4.46
C PRO A 148 -11.26 -5.01 -3.54
N ILE A 149 -10.27 -4.19 -3.22
CA ILE A 149 -10.38 -2.97 -2.38
C ILE A 149 -10.05 -1.68 -3.14
N GLN A 150 -9.82 -1.76 -4.45
CA GLN A 150 -9.44 -0.64 -5.29
C GLN A 150 -10.67 0.24 -5.66
N PRO A 151 -10.49 1.54 -5.92
CA PRO A 151 -11.61 2.44 -6.24
C PRO A 151 -12.27 2.10 -7.58
N ALA A 152 -13.59 2.28 -7.66
CA ALA A 152 -14.38 2.02 -8.87
C ALA A 152 -14.24 3.10 -9.97
N GLN A 153 -13.50 4.18 -9.71
CA GLN A 153 -13.18 5.23 -10.68
C GLN A 153 -11.66 5.37 -10.75
N VAL A 154 -11.09 5.11 -11.93
CA VAL A 154 -9.65 5.11 -12.22
C VAL A 154 -9.37 5.65 -13.63
N PRO A 155 -8.11 6.00 -13.96
CA PRO A 155 -7.72 6.37 -15.31
C PRO A 155 -8.11 5.29 -16.34
N PRO A 156 -8.48 5.67 -17.58
CA PRO A 156 -9.02 4.75 -18.59
C PRO A 156 -7.99 3.73 -19.12
N ASN A 157 -6.73 3.86 -18.70
CA ASN A 157 -5.60 2.99 -18.98
C ASN A 157 -5.16 2.16 -17.76
N CYS A 158 -5.89 2.21 -16.64
CA CYS A 158 -5.65 1.44 -15.43
C CYS A 158 -6.72 0.35 -15.26
N GLU A 159 -6.29 -0.90 -15.13
CA GLU A 159 -7.14 -2.08 -14.92
C GLU A 159 -6.73 -2.81 -13.62
N PHE A 160 -7.66 -3.51 -12.97
CA PHE A 160 -7.37 -4.35 -11.80
C PHE A 160 -7.90 -5.78 -11.99
N LEU A 161 -7.12 -6.77 -11.55
CA LEU A 161 -7.55 -8.17 -11.49
C LEU A 161 -7.34 -8.75 -10.08
N ILE A 162 -8.29 -9.57 -9.65
CA ILE A 162 -8.16 -10.36 -8.42
C ILE A 162 -7.33 -11.59 -8.75
N ASP A 163 -6.10 -11.66 -8.24
CA ASP A 163 -5.14 -12.71 -8.56
C ASP A 163 -4.22 -13.01 -7.36
N ASP A 164 -3.74 -14.26 -7.29
CA ASP A 164 -2.81 -14.74 -6.28
C ASP A 164 -1.43 -14.91 -6.94
N CYS A 165 -0.51 -13.99 -6.66
CA CYS A 165 0.82 -14.01 -7.26
C CYS A 165 1.65 -15.27 -6.91
N GLU A 166 1.24 -16.06 -5.90
CA GLU A 166 1.80 -17.39 -5.60
C GLU A 166 1.25 -18.52 -6.49
N GLN A 167 0.33 -18.23 -7.42
CA GLN A 167 -0.09 -19.13 -8.50
C GLN A 167 0.71 -18.88 -9.79
N GLU A 168 0.36 -19.59 -10.87
CA GLU A 168 0.98 -19.48 -12.20
C GLU A 168 0.50 -18.23 -12.94
N TRP A 169 1.43 -17.36 -13.33
CA TRP A 169 1.13 -16.10 -14.02
C TRP A 169 0.73 -16.33 -15.49
N ILE A 170 -0.57 -16.46 -15.74
CA ILE A 170 -1.17 -16.75 -17.05
C ILE A 170 -1.41 -15.51 -17.94
N PHE A 171 -0.49 -14.54 -17.92
CA PHE A 171 -0.62 -13.31 -18.71
C PHE A 171 -0.36 -13.56 -20.21
N HIS A 172 -1.21 -12.98 -21.06
CA HIS A 172 -1.21 -13.23 -22.51
C HIS A 172 -0.13 -12.44 -23.27
N SER A 173 0.54 -11.49 -22.63
CA SER A 173 1.50 -10.60 -23.26
C SER A 173 2.49 -10.06 -22.22
N PRO A 174 3.80 -10.06 -22.52
CA PRO A 174 4.82 -9.62 -21.58
C PRO A 174 4.80 -8.10 -21.35
N PHE A 175 5.22 -7.71 -20.15
CA PHE A 175 5.27 -6.33 -19.68
C PHE A 175 6.60 -5.65 -20.01
N ASP A 176 6.60 -4.33 -20.17
CA ASP A 176 7.82 -3.51 -20.24
C ASP A 176 8.42 -3.31 -18.85
N TYR A 177 7.55 -3.20 -17.84
CA TYR A 177 7.88 -2.92 -16.46
C TYR A 177 6.97 -3.69 -15.52
N ILE A 178 7.55 -4.29 -14.47
CA ILE A 178 6.83 -4.96 -13.38
C ILE A 178 7.28 -4.32 -12.06
N HIS A 179 6.31 -3.85 -11.27
CA HIS A 179 6.51 -3.26 -9.96
C HIS A 179 5.92 -4.16 -8.87
N THR A 180 6.48 -4.10 -7.67
CA THR A 180 5.89 -4.63 -6.44
C THR A 180 6.44 -3.88 -5.22
N ARG A 181 5.65 -3.77 -4.15
CA ARG A 181 5.97 -2.95 -2.98
C ARG A 181 5.40 -3.56 -1.70
N ALA A 182 6.21 -3.58 -0.64
CA ALA A 182 5.86 -4.06 0.71
C ALA A 182 5.28 -5.50 0.79
N MET A 183 5.53 -6.34 -0.23
CA MET A 183 4.99 -7.69 -0.35
C MET A 183 5.74 -8.75 0.49
N VAL A 184 6.73 -8.36 1.30
CA VAL A 184 7.44 -9.23 2.26
C VAL A 184 6.51 -10.03 3.20
N ALA A 185 5.32 -9.49 3.50
CA ALA A 185 4.31 -10.14 4.36
C ALA A 185 3.29 -10.99 3.58
N ALA A 186 3.40 -11.08 2.24
CA ALA A 186 2.50 -11.81 1.35
C ALA A 186 3.19 -12.98 0.64
N VAL A 187 4.36 -12.74 0.06
CA VAL A 187 5.10 -13.69 -0.79
C VAL A 187 6.00 -14.59 0.06
N LYS A 188 5.81 -15.91 -0.06
CA LYS A 188 6.61 -16.94 0.60
C LYS A 188 7.77 -17.36 -0.31
N ASP A 189 7.47 -17.66 -1.58
CA ASP A 189 8.49 -18.06 -2.56
C ASP A 189 8.92 -16.91 -3.47
N TRP A 190 9.87 -16.12 -2.97
CA TRP A 190 10.51 -15.05 -3.73
C TRP A 190 11.35 -15.54 -4.91
N ASN A 191 11.84 -16.79 -4.93
CA ASN A 191 12.57 -17.31 -6.09
C ASN A 191 11.59 -17.50 -7.25
N ARG A 192 10.48 -18.21 -7.00
CA ARG A 192 9.39 -18.40 -7.96
C ARG A 192 8.78 -17.06 -8.41
N PHE A 193 8.66 -16.07 -7.51
CA PHE A 193 8.22 -14.72 -7.89
C PHE A 193 9.17 -14.10 -8.94
N PHE A 194 10.49 -14.13 -8.73
CA PHE A 194 11.45 -13.57 -9.68
C PHE A 194 11.51 -14.37 -10.99
N GLU A 195 11.39 -15.69 -10.97
CA GLU A 195 11.30 -16.53 -12.17
C GLU A 195 10.08 -16.18 -13.04
N GLN A 196 8.91 -15.97 -12.41
CA GLN A 196 7.70 -15.56 -13.13
C GLN A 196 7.79 -14.12 -13.65
N ALA A 197 8.32 -13.19 -12.86
CA ALA A 197 8.55 -11.81 -13.28
C ALA A 197 9.55 -11.73 -14.45
N TYR A 198 10.62 -12.52 -14.41
CA TYR A 198 11.57 -12.64 -15.52
C TYR A 198 10.88 -13.18 -16.80
N THR A 199 10.08 -14.24 -16.66
CA THR A 199 9.38 -14.88 -17.79
C THR A 199 8.32 -13.97 -18.41
N ASN A 200 7.65 -13.14 -17.60
CA ASN A 200 6.60 -12.21 -18.03
C ASN A 200 7.13 -10.82 -18.44
N LEU A 201 8.44 -10.56 -18.36
CA LEU A 201 9.04 -9.33 -18.88
C LEU A 201 9.44 -9.47 -20.35
N LYS A 202 9.29 -8.39 -21.11
CA LYS A 202 9.90 -8.26 -22.44
C LYS A 202 11.43 -8.28 -22.33
N PRO A 203 12.14 -8.69 -23.39
CA PRO A 203 13.60 -8.51 -23.43
C PRO A 203 13.94 -7.04 -23.19
N GLY A 204 14.93 -6.79 -22.34
CA GLY A 204 15.29 -5.43 -21.94
C GLY A 204 14.32 -4.70 -20.99
N GLY A 205 13.21 -5.33 -20.58
CA GLY A 205 12.27 -4.79 -19.58
C GLY A 205 12.79 -4.83 -18.14
N TYR A 206 12.09 -4.19 -17.22
CA TYR A 206 12.53 -4.01 -15.82
C TYR A 206 11.59 -4.61 -14.78
N LEU A 207 12.16 -5.24 -13.75
CA LEU A 207 11.50 -5.49 -12.46
C LEU A 207 11.99 -4.44 -11.45
N GLU A 208 11.08 -3.86 -10.67
CA GLU A 208 11.39 -3.09 -9.45
C GLU A 208 10.66 -3.67 -8.23
N CYS A 209 11.37 -3.74 -7.11
CA CYS A 209 10.83 -4.20 -5.82
C CYS A 209 11.16 -3.17 -4.74
N GLN A 210 10.15 -2.65 -4.05
CA GLN A 210 10.28 -1.63 -3.01
C GLN A 210 9.84 -2.19 -1.65
N GLU A 211 10.80 -2.76 -0.91
CA GLU A 211 10.50 -3.64 0.24
C GLU A 211 11.03 -3.13 1.59
N ILE A 212 10.26 -3.36 2.64
CA ILE A 212 10.61 -3.08 4.04
C ILE A 212 11.11 -4.39 4.68
N ALA A 213 12.23 -4.37 5.40
CA ALA A 213 12.82 -5.59 5.96
C ALA A 213 12.83 -5.60 7.50
N PHE A 214 12.17 -6.59 8.10
CA PHE A 214 12.16 -6.80 9.55
C PHE A 214 13.47 -7.46 10.04
N PRO A 215 13.92 -7.22 11.27
CA PRO A 215 13.26 -6.47 12.33
C PRO A 215 13.46 -4.95 12.19
N ILE A 216 12.60 -4.17 12.86
CA ILE A 216 12.91 -2.77 13.16
C ILE A 216 14.20 -2.74 13.98
N ARG A 217 15.14 -1.87 13.58
CA ARG A 217 16.42 -1.66 14.25
C ARG A 217 16.37 -0.42 15.13
N CYS A 218 17.39 -0.27 15.98
CA CYS A 218 17.66 0.96 16.72
C CYS A 218 19.09 1.43 16.40
N MET A 219 19.36 2.74 16.44
CA MET A 219 20.73 3.26 16.34
C MET A 219 21.46 3.30 17.69
N ASP A 220 20.74 3.23 18.81
CA ASP A 220 21.34 3.30 20.14
C ASP A 220 22.08 2.00 20.51
N PRO A 221 23.31 2.08 21.04
CA PRO A 221 24.06 0.89 21.46
C PRO A 221 23.34 0.07 22.54
N GLY A 222 23.40 -1.27 22.40
CA GLY A 222 22.89 -2.20 23.40
C GLY A 222 21.38 -2.39 23.42
N VAL A 223 20.63 -1.86 22.44
CA VAL A 223 19.19 -2.12 22.30
C VAL A 223 18.95 -3.49 21.68
N THR A 224 18.18 -4.34 22.37
CA THR A 224 17.85 -5.72 21.98
C THR A 224 16.41 -6.06 22.37
N ALA A 225 15.84 -7.17 21.90
CA ALA A 225 14.54 -7.66 22.34
C ALA A 225 14.44 -7.97 23.86
N GLU A 226 15.58 -8.09 24.56
CA GLU A 226 15.62 -8.24 26.03
C GLU A 226 15.29 -6.92 26.77
N ASN A 227 15.52 -5.76 26.13
CA ASN A 227 15.37 -4.44 26.73
C ASN A 227 14.61 -3.41 25.87
N SER A 228 13.94 -3.89 24.83
CA SER A 228 13.07 -3.13 23.94
C SER A 228 11.92 -4.00 23.46
N VAL A 229 10.70 -3.66 23.89
CA VAL A 229 9.46 -4.32 23.45
C VAL A 229 9.21 -4.15 21.97
N LEU A 230 9.64 -3.04 21.35
CA LEU A 230 9.44 -2.81 19.91
C LEU A 230 10.36 -3.69 19.04
N VAL A 231 11.61 -3.91 19.46
CA VAL A 231 12.51 -4.89 18.82
C VAL A 231 11.99 -6.31 19.04
N ARG A 232 11.54 -6.64 20.26
CA ARG A 232 10.92 -7.93 20.59
C ARG A 232 9.66 -8.21 19.76
N TRP A 233 8.83 -7.20 19.51
CA TRP A 233 7.67 -7.32 18.63
C TRP A 233 8.07 -7.67 17.20
N SER A 234 9.12 -7.02 16.67
CA SER A 234 9.66 -7.35 15.34
C SER A 234 10.22 -8.77 15.25
N GLU A 235 10.90 -9.26 16.31
CA GLU A 235 11.39 -10.64 16.36
C GLU A 235 10.24 -11.66 16.44
N LEU A 236 9.21 -11.39 17.26
CA LEU A 236 7.99 -12.23 17.34
C LEU A 236 7.18 -12.22 16.04
N PHE A 237 7.16 -11.10 15.30
CA PHE A 237 6.59 -11.02 13.96
C PHE A 237 7.32 -11.96 13.00
N ILE A 238 8.66 -11.92 12.96
CA ILE A 238 9.47 -12.84 12.14
C ILE A 238 9.24 -14.30 12.54
N GLU A 239 9.18 -14.60 13.84
CA GLU A 239 8.94 -15.96 14.34
C GLU A 239 7.55 -16.49 13.90
N ALA A 240 6.52 -15.66 13.97
CA ALA A 240 5.16 -16.04 13.55
C ALA A 240 5.01 -16.13 12.03
N ALA A 241 5.60 -15.19 11.28
CA ALA A 241 5.63 -15.18 9.83
C ALA A 241 6.39 -16.41 9.27
N GLY A 242 7.56 -16.73 9.83
CA GLY A 242 8.36 -17.89 9.44
C GLY A 242 7.65 -19.23 9.65
N LYS A 243 6.82 -19.34 10.70
CA LYS A 243 5.94 -20.50 10.93
C LYS A 243 4.79 -20.62 9.90
N MET A 244 4.50 -19.57 9.14
CA MET A 244 3.60 -19.58 7.97
C MET A 244 4.34 -19.65 6.62
N GLY A 245 5.67 -19.77 6.64
CA GLY A 245 6.52 -19.81 5.43
C GLY A 245 6.89 -18.44 4.85
N LEU A 246 6.61 -17.34 5.55
CA LEU A 246 6.96 -15.97 5.13
C LEU A 246 8.33 -15.56 5.71
N ASP A 247 9.22 -15.01 4.88
CA ASP A 247 10.53 -14.50 5.31
C ASP A 247 10.52 -12.97 5.44
N GLY A 248 10.22 -12.50 6.65
CA GLY A 248 10.29 -11.07 7.03
C GLY A 248 11.68 -10.42 6.86
N THR A 249 12.74 -11.21 6.65
CA THR A 249 14.11 -10.73 6.45
C THR A 249 14.57 -10.74 4.98
N GLY A 250 13.80 -11.42 4.12
CA GLY A 250 14.13 -11.76 2.73
C GLY A 250 14.62 -10.64 1.81
N PRO A 251 14.13 -9.38 1.91
CA PRO A 251 14.59 -8.27 1.06
C PRO A 251 16.09 -7.97 1.16
N ARG A 252 16.77 -8.40 2.24
CA ARG A 252 18.24 -8.32 2.39
C ARG A 252 19.00 -9.31 1.50
N HIS A 253 18.30 -10.23 0.85
CA HIS A 253 18.85 -11.37 0.11
C HIS A 253 18.37 -11.42 -1.35
N PHE A 254 17.84 -10.32 -1.89
CA PHE A 254 17.33 -10.27 -3.26
C PHE A 254 18.42 -10.23 -4.35
N THR A 255 19.61 -9.63 -4.14
CA THR A 255 20.68 -9.61 -5.17
C THR A 255 21.02 -10.98 -5.75
N PRO A 256 21.30 -12.03 -4.93
CA PRO A 256 21.59 -13.35 -5.48
C PRO A 256 20.38 -13.97 -6.17
N LYS A 257 19.17 -13.86 -5.58
CA LYS A 257 17.93 -14.43 -6.13
C LYS A 257 17.57 -13.83 -7.51
N LEU A 258 17.68 -12.51 -7.66
CA LEU A 258 17.47 -11.82 -8.94
C LEU A 258 18.47 -12.27 -10.01
N ARG A 259 19.75 -12.46 -9.64
CA ARG A 259 20.78 -12.98 -10.56
C ARG A 259 20.58 -14.46 -10.91
N GLU A 260 20.12 -15.26 -9.94
CA GLU A 260 19.77 -16.68 -10.11
C GLU A 260 18.58 -16.86 -11.07
N ALA A 261 17.56 -16.00 -10.97
CA ALA A 261 16.46 -15.89 -11.93
C ALA A 261 16.85 -15.29 -13.30
N GLY A 262 18.14 -14.96 -13.53
CA GLY A 262 18.67 -14.53 -14.83
C GLY A 262 18.69 -13.00 -15.08
N PHE A 263 18.29 -12.16 -14.12
CA PHE A 263 18.32 -10.71 -14.31
C PHE A 263 19.75 -10.15 -14.35
N VAL A 264 19.95 -9.15 -15.22
CA VAL A 264 21.18 -8.34 -15.32
C VAL A 264 20.95 -6.93 -14.79
N ASN A 265 22.02 -6.15 -14.65
CA ASN A 265 22.01 -4.77 -14.15
C ASN A 265 21.29 -4.59 -12.79
N VAL A 266 21.31 -5.64 -11.95
CA VAL A 266 20.67 -5.67 -10.62
C VAL A 266 21.30 -4.60 -9.72
N ASN A 267 20.52 -3.56 -9.43
CA ASN A 267 20.89 -2.40 -8.63
C ASN A 267 20.04 -2.34 -7.34
N VAL A 268 20.59 -1.74 -6.28
CA VAL A 268 19.90 -1.54 -5.01
C VAL A 268 20.32 -0.22 -4.37
N LYS A 269 19.35 0.50 -3.78
CA LYS A 269 19.63 1.54 -2.77
C LYS A 269 18.86 1.19 -1.51
N THR A 270 19.55 1.22 -0.37
CA THR A 270 18.94 1.00 0.95
C THR A 270 18.75 2.36 1.64
N TYR A 271 17.56 2.57 2.19
CA TYR A 271 17.21 3.74 2.98
C TYR A 271 16.93 3.32 4.42
N LYS A 272 17.09 4.26 5.37
CA LYS A 272 16.67 4.10 6.75
C LYS A 272 15.47 5.00 6.99
N TRP A 273 14.34 4.39 7.30
CA TRP A 273 13.09 5.08 7.63
C TRP A 273 13.03 5.28 9.14
N PRO A 274 13.23 6.52 9.66
CA PRO A 274 13.17 6.76 11.09
C PRO A 274 11.74 6.52 11.59
N VAL A 275 11.59 5.87 12.75
CA VAL A 275 10.31 5.80 13.46
C VAL A 275 10.24 6.99 14.40
N GLY A 276 9.42 7.98 14.06
CA GLY A 276 9.23 9.22 14.83
C GLY A 276 10.12 10.38 14.37
N LYS A 277 9.82 11.59 14.86
CA LYS A 277 10.44 12.87 14.44
C LYS A 277 11.89 13.08 14.97
N TRP A 278 12.68 12.02 15.21
CA TRP A 278 14.02 12.13 15.81
C TRP A 278 15.15 12.48 14.82
N ALA A 279 14.98 12.16 13.52
CA ALA A 279 16.00 12.40 12.51
C ALA A 279 16.08 13.90 12.11
N LYS A 280 17.31 14.40 11.86
CA LYS A 280 17.55 15.80 11.46
C LYS A 280 17.03 16.07 10.04
N GLY A 281 16.46 17.26 9.84
CA GLY A 281 16.00 17.77 8.53
C GLY A 281 14.50 17.59 8.31
N ALA A 282 13.85 18.55 7.63
CA ALA A 282 12.40 18.59 7.50
C ALA A 282 11.83 17.34 6.79
N LYS A 283 12.47 16.89 5.69
CA LYS A 283 12.13 15.66 4.97
C LYS A 283 12.13 14.43 5.89
N PHE A 284 13.15 14.29 6.75
CA PHE A 284 13.25 13.15 7.67
C PHE A 284 12.34 13.26 8.90
N LYS A 285 12.06 14.47 9.41
CA LYS A 285 11.00 14.70 10.42
C LYS A 285 9.63 14.30 9.88
N LEU A 286 9.31 14.66 8.64
CA LEU A 286 8.03 14.33 7.99
C LEU A 286 7.91 12.83 7.68
N LEU A 287 8.94 12.24 7.06
CA LEU A 287 9.01 10.79 6.83
C LEU A 287 8.86 10.03 8.15
N GLY A 288 9.55 10.48 9.21
CA GLY A 288 9.45 9.90 10.54
C GLY A 288 8.09 10.05 11.22
N ARG A 289 7.28 11.04 10.84
CA ARG A 289 5.86 11.11 11.23
C ARG A 289 5.08 10.00 10.53
N PHE A 290 5.15 9.92 9.20
CA PHE A 290 4.40 8.92 8.42
C PHE A 290 4.75 7.49 8.86
N VAL A 291 6.03 7.18 9.00
CA VAL A 291 6.54 5.86 9.44
C VAL A 291 6.17 5.53 10.89
N TYR A 292 5.97 6.55 11.75
CA TYR A 292 5.47 6.33 13.11
C TYR A 292 3.98 5.95 13.10
N GLU A 293 3.12 6.72 12.42
CA GLU A 293 1.67 6.43 12.40
C GLU A 293 1.38 5.11 11.65
N ASP A 294 2.05 4.87 10.50
CA ASP A 294 2.02 3.58 9.76
C ASP A 294 2.34 2.40 10.70
N LEU A 295 3.36 2.53 11.55
CA LEU A 295 3.68 1.52 12.54
C LEU A 295 2.61 1.38 13.63
N MET A 296 1.95 2.46 14.07
CA MET A 296 0.93 2.40 15.14
C MET A 296 -0.29 1.57 14.75
N ASP A 297 -0.64 1.57 13.46
CA ASP A 297 -1.74 0.80 12.87
C ASP A 297 -1.28 -0.55 12.31
N TRP A 298 -0.04 -0.67 11.81
CA TRP A 298 0.55 -1.97 11.45
C TRP A 298 0.72 -2.90 12.66
N LEU A 299 1.05 -2.35 13.84
CA LEU A 299 1.18 -3.08 15.12
C LEU A 299 0.00 -4.05 15.37
N PRO A 300 -1.28 -3.60 15.44
CA PRO A 300 -2.43 -4.49 15.59
C PRO A 300 -2.73 -5.33 14.34
N SER A 301 -2.61 -4.77 13.12
CA SER A 301 -2.91 -5.47 11.88
C SER A 301 -2.08 -6.75 11.70
N SER A 302 -0.77 -6.65 11.97
CA SER A 302 0.15 -7.79 11.90
C SER A 302 0.04 -8.74 13.08
N SER A 303 -0.04 -8.23 14.32
CA SER A 303 0.02 -9.08 15.52
C SER A 303 -1.29 -9.78 15.87
N LEU A 304 -2.47 -9.19 15.65
CA LEU A 304 -3.73 -9.80 16.10
C LEU A 304 -3.98 -11.16 15.43
N GLY A 305 -3.77 -11.25 14.11
CA GLY A 305 -3.87 -12.51 13.37
C GLY A 305 -2.71 -13.46 13.69
N LEU A 306 -1.46 -13.00 13.61
CA LEU A 306 -0.29 -13.86 13.77
C LEU A 306 -0.12 -14.39 15.20
N PHE A 307 -0.18 -13.54 16.22
CA PHE A 307 0.21 -13.94 17.58
C PHE A 307 -0.85 -14.83 18.24
N THR A 308 -2.13 -14.61 17.94
CA THR A 308 -3.21 -15.49 18.42
C THR A 308 -3.23 -16.83 17.67
N ARG A 309 -3.27 -16.81 16.33
CA ARG A 309 -3.38 -18.04 15.51
C ARG A 309 -2.11 -18.88 15.53
N VAL A 310 -0.92 -18.26 15.52
CA VAL A 310 0.37 -18.95 15.36
C VAL A 310 1.13 -19.08 16.68
N LEU A 311 1.32 -17.98 17.43
CA LEU A 311 2.05 -18.01 18.71
C LEU A 311 1.19 -18.46 19.91
N LYS A 312 -0.13 -18.62 19.71
CA LYS A 312 -1.11 -19.10 20.70
C LYS A 312 -1.30 -18.18 21.91
N TRP A 313 -1.03 -16.88 21.75
CA TRP A 313 -1.34 -15.87 22.76
C TRP A 313 -2.86 -15.64 22.81
N THR A 314 -3.37 -15.24 23.97
CA THR A 314 -4.72 -14.66 24.10
C THR A 314 -4.77 -13.29 23.42
N ARG A 315 -5.98 -12.82 23.10
CA ARG A 315 -6.18 -11.46 22.55
C ARG A 315 -5.67 -10.40 23.52
N GLU A 316 -5.94 -10.62 24.81
CA GLU A 316 -5.62 -9.75 25.92
C GLU A 316 -4.09 -9.60 26.10
N GLU A 317 -3.33 -10.69 25.99
CA GLU A 317 -1.86 -10.65 26.00
C GLU A 317 -1.30 -9.85 24.81
N VAL A 318 -1.90 -10.00 23.62
CA VAL A 318 -1.49 -9.21 22.44
C VAL A 318 -1.82 -7.73 22.64
N GLU A 319 -3.03 -7.37 23.09
CA GLU A 319 -3.42 -5.97 23.29
C GLU A 319 -2.57 -5.26 24.36
N VAL A 320 -2.23 -5.95 25.45
CA VAL A 320 -1.29 -5.43 26.47
C VAL A 320 0.10 -5.21 25.88
N PHE A 321 0.66 -6.20 25.18
CA PHE A 321 1.99 -6.08 24.58
C PHE A 321 2.06 -4.99 23.50
N LEU A 322 0.99 -4.80 22.72
CA LEU A 322 0.91 -3.70 21.76
C LEU A 322 0.76 -2.33 22.45
N ALA A 323 0.16 -2.25 23.65
CA ALA A 323 0.16 -1.02 24.44
C ALA A 323 1.56 -0.67 24.97
N GLU A 324 2.37 -1.67 25.35
CA GLU A 324 3.79 -1.49 25.68
C GLU A 324 4.57 -0.99 24.44
N CYS A 325 4.39 -1.62 23.28
CA CYS A 325 5.05 -1.21 22.03
C CYS A 325 4.73 0.24 21.63
N ARG A 326 3.46 0.65 21.71
CA ARG A 326 3.03 2.05 21.47
C ARG A 326 3.53 3.03 22.53
N THR A 327 3.89 2.56 23.71
CA THR A 327 4.51 3.38 24.77
C THR A 327 6.00 3.56 24.52
N GLU A 328 6.69 2.50 24.10
CA GLU A 328 8.11 2.57 23.72
C GLU A 328 8.34 3.39 22.45
N ALA A 329 7.49 3.26 21.42
CA ALA A 329 7.62 4.03 20.18
C ALA A 329 7.50 5.57 20.37
N LYS A 330 6.98 6.03 21.52
CA LYS A 330 6.88 7.45 21.90
C LYS A 330 8.13 7.98 22.63
N ARG A 331 9.11 7.13 22.90
CA ARG A 331 10.36 7.50 23.59
C ARG A 331 11.20 8.43 22.72
N LYS A 332 11.74 9.48 23.33
CA LYS A 332 12.69 10.43 22.71
C LYS A 332 14.16 10.05 22.97
N ASP A 333 14.42 9.00 23.75
CA ASP A 333 15.74 8.44 24.06
C ASP A 333 16.02 7.14 23.28
N ARG A 334 15.27 6.89 22.20
CA ARG A 334 15.41 5.73 21.31
C ARG A 334 15.24 6.13 19.84
N HIS A 335 16.20 5.73 19.02
CA HIS A 335 16.32 6.10 17.61
C HIS A 335 16.03 4.90 16.71
N TYR A 336 14.77 4.46 16.71
CA TYR A 336 14.29 3.31 15.93
C TYR A 336 14.21 3.63 14.43
N TYR A 337 14.49 2.64 13.58
CA TYR A 337 14.35 2.74 12.12
C TYR A 337 14.00 1.41 11.46
N ALA A 338 13.25 1.46 10.36
CA ALA A 338 13.11 0.35 9.42
C ALA A 338 14.17 0.45 8.31
N GLU A 339 14.59 -0.70 7.77
CA GLU A 339 15.45 -0.77 6.59
C GLU A 339 14.57 -0.99 5.35
N VAL A 340 14.66 -0.10 4.36
CA VAL A 340 13.84 -0.16 3.13
C VAL A 340 14.74 -0.24 1.91
N PHE A 341 14.45 -1.19 1.02
CA PHE A 341 15.29 -1.57 -0.12
C PHE A 341 14.54 -1.31 -1.42
N PHE A 342 15.16 -0.53 -2.31
CA PHE A 342 14.63 -0.28 -3.65
C PHE A 342 15.53 -0.98 -4.66
N TRP A 343 15.09 -2.14 -5.12
CA TRP A 343 15.73 -2.93 -6.16
C TRP A 343 15.21 -2.53 -7.53
N TYR A 344 16.09 -2.45 -8.52
CA TYR A 344 15.64 -2.66 -9.90
C TYR A 344 16.61 -3.59 -10.65
N ALA A 345 16.06 -4.37 -11.57
CA ALA A 345 16.75 -5.43 -12.27
C ALA A 345 16.20 -5.52 -13.69
N ARG A 346 17.07 -5.75 -14.69
CA ARG A 346 16.69 -5.76 -16.10
C ARG A 346 16.67 -7.20 -16.63
N ARG A 347 15.63 -7.60 -17.35
CA ARG A 347 15.71 -8.79 -18.20
C ARG A 347 16.75 -8.51 -19.31
N PRO A 348 17.66 -9.44 -19.65
CA PRO A 348 18.53 -9.28 -20.81
C PRO A 348 17.79 -8.94 -22.10
N GLU A 349 18.47 -8.32 -23.05
CA GLU A 349 18.02 -8.35 -24.45
C GLU A 349 18.07 -9.80 -24.96
N ASP A 350 17.24 -10.14 -25.94
CA ASP A 350 17.35 -11.43 -26.63
C ASP A 350 18.58 -11.42 -27.53
N THR A 351 19.73 -11.80 -26.96
CA THR A 351 21.03 -11.57 -27.59
C THR A 351 21.23 -12.43 -28.84
N GLY A 352 21.17 -11.79 -30.01
CA GLY A 352 21.93 -12.19 -31.19
C GLY A 352 23.44 -12.02 -30.97
N SER A 353 24.01 -12.74 -30.01
CA SER A 353 25.45 -12.83 -29.66
C SER A 353 26.19 -11.51 -29.47
N SER A 354 26.20 -10.97 -28.23
CA SER A 354 27.28 -10.07 -27.79
C SER A 354 27.59 -10.27 -26.30
N ASN A 355 28.89 -10.30 -25.96
CA ASN A 355 29.36 -10.49 -24.59
C ASN A 355 29.21 -9.19 -23.79
N TYR A 356 28.70 -9.28 -22.55
CA TYR A 356 28.78 -8.21 -21.56
C TYR A 356 29.57 -8.65 -20.32
N SER A 357 30.41 -7.77 -19.82
CA SER A 357 31.27 -7.98 -18.65
C SER A 357 30.56 -7.56 -17.36
N HIS A 358 30.64 -8.37 -16.31
CA HIS A 358 30.17 -8.01 -14.98
C HIS A 358 31.15 -7.10 -14.24
N GLU A 359 30.91 -5.79 -14.27
CA GLU A 359 31.49 -4.80 -13.35
C GLU A 359 30.33 -4.22 -12.50
N PRO A 360 30.36 -4.32 -11.15
CA PRO A 360 29.32 -3.77 -10.30
C PRO A 360 29.54 -2.28 -10.02
N VAL A 361 28.63 -1.42 -10.50
CA VAL A 361 28.61 0.01 -10.12
C VAL A 361 28.05 0.16 -8.71
N HIS A 362 28.88 0.65 -7.78
CA HIS A 362 28.50 0.99 -6.41
C HIS A 362 28.38 2.51 -6.26
N ASP A 363 27.19 3.07 -6.52
CA ASP A 363 26.90 4.49 -6.34
C ASP A 363 26.64 4.82 -4.86
N GLU A 364 27.71 4.82 -4.06
CA GLU A 364 27.76 5.50 -2.77
C GLU A 364 27.86 7.02 -2.97
N GLU A 365 26.78 7.61 -3.48
CA GLU A 365 26.47 9.01 -3.18
C GLU A 365 26.31 9.16 -1.65
N VAL A 366 27.39 9.59 -1.02
CA VAL A 366 27.34 10.30 0.26
C VAL A 366 26.76 11.67 -0.06
N LEU A 367 25.51 11.92 0.35
CA LEU A 367 24.90 13.24 0.24
C LEU A 367 25.75 14.24 1.02
N GLU A 368 26.21 15.29 0.35
CA GLU A 368 26.95 16.39 0.97
C GLU A 368 26.09 17.05 2.05
N SER A 369 26.70 17.39 3.18
CA SER A 369 26.01 18.13 4.23
C SER A 369 25.87 19.58 3.83
N ASP A 370 24.64 20.12 3.86
CA ASP A 370 24.33 21.52 3.55
C ASP A 370 25.37 22.48 4.18
N GLU A 371 26.19 23.14 3.36
CA GLU A 371 27.09 24.19 3.86
C GLU A 371 26.30 25.44 4.25
N GLU A 372 26.76 26.13 5.30
CA GLU A 372 26.07 27.32 5.82
C GLU A 372 26.15 28.49 4.84
N GLU A 373 25.06 28.82 4.12
CA GLU A 373 24.93 30.11 3.43
C GLU A 373 24.92 31.26 4.44
N ARG A 374 26.12 31.77 4.75
CA ARG A 374 26.32 33.06 5.42
C ARG A 374 25.87 34.18 4.48
N GLY A 375 24.59 34.51 4.58
CA GLY A 375 23.95 35.49 3.70
C GLY A 375 24.67 36.83 3.61
N GLN A 376 24.67 37.40 2.39
CA GLN A 376 24.95 38.81 2.14
C GLN A 376 23.72 39.46 1.53
N HIS A 377 23.32 40.62 2.04
CA HIS A 377 22.17 41.34 1.50
C HIS A 377 22.45 41.89 0.09
N SER A 378 21.52 41.69 -0.82
CA SER A 378 21.18 42.67 -1.85
C SER A 378 19.67 42.82 -1.89
N THR A 379 19.17 44.05 -1.98
CA THR A 379 17.75 44.34 -2.21
C THR A 379 17.45 44.37 -3.71
N ASP A 380 16.22 44.01 -4.10
CA ASP A 380 15.28 44.87 -4.86
C ASP A 380 14.02 44.08 -5.28
N PRO A 381 12.90 44.72 -5.70
CA PRO A 381 11.55 44.22 -5.35
C PRO A 381 10.77 43.43 -6.43
N ILE A 382 9.75 42.72 -5.93
CA ILE A 382 8.74 41.94 -6.68
C ILE A 382 7.74 42.85 -7.43
N PRO A 383 7.36 42.53 -8.68
CA PRO A 383 6.12 43.01 -9.32
C PRO A 383 4.98 41.96 -9.19
N SER A 384 3.76 42.39 -8.84
CA SER A 384 2.62 41.53 -8.51
C SER A 384 1.40 41.69 -9.43
N THR A 385 0.94 40.59 -10.06
CA THR A 385 -0.38 40.42 -10.72
C THR A 385 -0.51 38.97 -11.23
N THR A 386 -1.67 38.28 -11.33
CA THR A 386 -3.09 38.61 -11.05
C THR A 386 -3.80 37.35 -10.52
N GLN A 387 -4.92 37.49 -9.79
CA GLN A 387 -5.80 36.38 -9.42
C GLN A 387 -6.70 35.91 -10.58
N THR A 388 -6.99 34.61 -10.64
CA THR A 388 -8.25 34.09 -11.19
C THR A 388 -8.76 32.99 -10.27
N GLN A 389 -10.00 33.13 -9.80
CA GLN A 389 -10.67 32.12 -8.97
C GLN A 389 -11.49 31.17 -9.85
N SER A 390 -11.43 29.87 -9.56
CA SER A 390 -12.41 28.87 -10.00
C SER A 390 -13.07 28.23 -8.78
N ILE A 391 -14.29 27.72 -8.97
CA ILE A 391 -15.20 27.27 -7.90
C ILE A 391 -14.97 25.76 -7.65
N PRO A 392 -14.96 25.29 -6.38
CA PRO A 392 -14.42 23.97 -6.06
C PRO A 392 -15.35 22.80 -6.44
N THR A 393 -14.71 21.69 -6.83
CA THR A 393 -15.29 20.34 -6.87
C THR A 393 -14.49 19.41 -5.95
N THR A 394 -15.16 18.41 -5.37
CA THR A 394 -14.65 17.66 -4.21
C THR A 394 -13.65 16.55 -4.55
N THR A 395 -12.37 16.89 -4.67
CA THR A 395 -11.25 15.92 -4.75
C THR A 395 -9.90 16.45 -4.20
N ASP A 396 -9.88 17.65 -3.61
CA ASP A 396 -8.68 18.49 -3.47
C ASP A 396 -7.74 18.12 -2.28
N ALA A 397 -7.54 16.82 -2.03
CA ALA A 397 -6.77 16.30 -0.89
C ALA A 397 -5.53 15.46 -1.28
N THR A 398 -5.47 14.93 -2.51
CA THR A 398 -4.50 13.86 -2.88
C THR A 398 -3.27 14.32 -3.65
N HIS A 399 -3.21 15.58 -4.14
CA HIS A 399 -2.05 16.11 -4.87
C HIS A 399 -1.32 17.23 -4.10
N ALA A 400 -0.91 16.94 -2.87
CA ALA A 400 0.01 17.81 -2.14
C ALA A 400 1.46 17.60 -2.60
N SER A 401 2.13 18.66 -3.05
CA SER A 401 3.56 18.63 -3.39
C SER A 401 4.42 18.40 -2.13
N VAL A 402 5.67 17.96 -2.32
CA VAL A 402 6.62 17.79 -1.21
C VAL A 402 6.83 19.12 -0.44
N GLU A 403 6.77 20.26 -1.13
CA GLU A 403 6.86 21.59 -0.51
C GLU A 403 5.62 21.91 0.34
N GLN A 404 4.42 21.57 -0.14
CA GLN A 404 3.17 21.75 0.60
C GLN A 404 3.11 20.86 1.85
N LEU A 405 3.53 19.59 1.73
CA LEU A 405 3.64 18.67 2.88
C LEU A 405 4.73 19.12 3.88
N ALA A 406 5.84 19.69 3.39
CA ALA A 406 6.88 20.26 4.24
C ALA A 406 6.40 21.54 4.97
N ALA A 407 5.59 22.39 4.33
CA ALA A 407 5.00 23.58 4.98
C ALA A 407 4.11 23.19 6.18
N VAL A 408 3.21 22.21 6.00
CA VAL A 408 2.37 21.68 7.09
C VAL A 408 3.22 21.09 8.24
N ALA A 409 4.39 20.52 7.94
CA ALA A 409 5.31 20.00 8.96
C ALA A 409 6.03 21.09 9.76
N LEU A 410 6.14 22.32 9.24
CA LEU A 410 6.82 23.45 9.89
C LEU A 410 5.88 24.22 10.85
N ASP A 411 4.63 24.45 10.48
CA ASP A 411 3.65 25.14 11.35
C ASP A 411 3.48 24.41 12.70
N ASP A 412 3.53 23.09 12.68
CA ASP A 412 3.46 22.18 13.83
C ASP A 412 4.60 22.39 14.87
N ASP A 413 5.81 22.77 14.43
CA ASP A 413 6.96 23.09 15.30
C ASP A 413 6.81 24.52 15.90
N THR A 414 6.41 25.52 15.11
CA THR A 414 6.36 26.94 15.54
C THR A 414 5.40 27.23 16.69
N ASN A 415 4.48 26.31 16.97
CA ASN A 415 3.47 26.43 18.02
C ASN A 415 3.87 25.75 19.34
N GLN A 416 4.93 24.93 19.37
CA GLN A 416 5.36 24.22 20.59
C GLN A 416 6.45 24.96 21.39
N ASP A 417 7.29 25.78 20.74
CA ASP A 417 8.41 26.50 21.39
C ASP A 417 8.01 27.77 22.19
N LYS A 418 6.73 27.92 22.58
CA LYS A 418 6.20 29.13 23.25
C LYS A 418 6.05 29.05 24.78
N GLU A 419 6.47 27.96 25.42
CA GLU A 419 6.53 27.87 26.89
C GLU A 419 7.97 27.98 27.43
N GLN A 420 8.47 29.22 27.59
CA GLN A 420 9.66 29.47 28.41
C GLN A 420 9.31 29.60 29.91
N PRO A 421 10.15 29.07 30.82
CA PRO A 421 9.87 29.05 32.25
C PRO A 421 10.05 30.41 32.91
N LYS A 422 9.08 30.81 33.76
CA LYS A 422 9.21 32.01 34.60
C LYS A 422 10.27 31.81 35.68
N THR A 423 11.27 32.69 35.70
CA THR A 423 12.38 32.67 36.65
C THR A 423 11.97 33.18 38.03
N SER A 424 12.49 32.56 39.10
CA SER A 424 12.15 32.87 40.48
C SER A 424 13.21 33.75 41.18
N LYS A 425 12.88 35.03 41.34
CA LYS A 425 13.51 36.02 42.24
C LYS A 425 12.42 37.02 42.66
N ASP A 426 12.46 37.65 43.85
CA ASP A 426 13.48 37.68 44.89
C ASP A 426 12.87 37.99 46.28
N THR A 427 13.75 38.07 47.30
CA THR A 427 13.62 38.81 48.56
C THR A 427 12.60 38.40 49.62
N SER A 428 13.14 38.17 50.81
CA SER A 428 12.46 38.15 52.10
C SER A 428 12.27 39.55 52.69
N ARG A 429 11.19 39.77 53.48
CA ARG A 429 11.25 40.50 54.77
C ARG A 429 9.94 40.50 55.58
N ASN A 430 10.09 40.22 56.87
CA ASN A 430 9.25 40.57 58.03
C ASN A 430 7.97 41.41 57.83
N THR A 431 6.87 40.97 58.45
CA THR A 431 6.41 41.46 59.78
C THR A 431 5.24 40.60 60.28
N GLY A 432 5.13 40.41 61.60
CA GLY A 432 4.13 39.55 62.25
C GLY A 432 4.70 38.92 63.52
#